data_AF-A0A7X4BR72-F1
#
_entry.id   AF-A0A7X4BR72-F1
#
_cell.length_a   1.000
_cell.length_b   1.000
_cell.length_c   1.000
_cell.angle_alpha   90.00
_cell.angle_beta   90.00
_cell.angle_gamma   90.00
#
_symmetry.space_group_name_H-M   'P 1'
#
loop_
_entity.id
_entity.type
_entity.pdbx_description
1 polymer ?
#
loop_
_entity_poly.entity_id
_entity_poly.type
_entity_poly.pdbx_seq_one_letter_code
_entity_poly.pdbx_strand_id
1 'polypeptide(L)'
;MQCEIARKTVISHQSSAISHQPDTSSLTPDSRRLTAKKEGASNVGERTEQVITLSLPSSMQHVDLLKVIVTEILKETDFTDDVREQINLAVIEAGTNATKQSNKEEPGKQAIFQLIFAENQLTIATEDKGEEATRPDTETEQVISLSLPSSMQHVYLLDVVVTEILKGTDFTEDIQEQINLAVIEGGTNAIKHGNKENPTKKATIEFTLAEDKLEIVIEDEGDGFTRKEVADPLDPENLLKSSGRGLFLMEACMDSVTYENNGTIIKMVKYMK
;
A
#
# COMPACT_ATOMS: atom_id res chain seq x y z
N MET A 1 -55.56 -4.91 12.98
CA MET A 1 -54.67 -5.36 11.89
C MET A 1 -53.29 -4.84 12.24
N GLN A 2 -52.47 -5.69 12.86
CA GLN A 2 -51.08 -5.41 13.21
C GLN A 2 -50.22 -5.39 11.94
N CYS A 3 -49.23 -4.49 11.87
CA CYS A 3 -47.86 -4.85 11.54
C CYS A 3 -46.92 -3.67 11.82
N GLU A 4 -46.44 -3.63 13.05
CA GLU A 4 -45.18 -3.04 13.48
C GLU A 4 -44.07 -4.03 13.09
N ILE A 5 -42.94 -3.59 12.54
CA ILE A 5 -41.60 -4.19 12.70
C ILE A 5 -40.58 -3.15 12.24
N ALA A 6 -39.99 -2.48 13.22
CA ALA A 6 -38.64 -1.94 13.11
C ALA A 6 -37.67 -3.13 13.08
N ARG A 7 -36.81 -3.24 12.07
CA ARG A 7 -35.69 -4.18 12.08
C ARG A 7 -34.42 -3.45 12.50
N LYS A 8 -33.93 -3.90 13.65
CA LYS A 8 -32.69 -3.52 14.33
C LYS A 8 -31.48 -3.75 13.43
N THR A 9 -30.63 -2.73 13.35
CA THR A 9 -29.20 -2.82 13.09
C THR A 9 -28.56 -3.82 14.06
N VAL A 10 -27.97 -4.90 13.54
CA VAL A 10 -27.09 -5.79 14.32
C VAL A 10 -25.66 -5.39 14.01
N ILE A 11 -25.13 -4.44 14.79
CA ILE A 11 -23.69 -4.29 14.96
C ILE A 11 -23.31 -5.34 16.00
N SER A 12 -22.66 -6.41 15.58
CA SER A 12 -22.15 -7.42 16.52
C SER A 12 -20.98 -6.85 17.31
N HIS A 13 -21.27 -6.29 18.49
CA HIS A 13 -20.28 -6.21 19.58
C HIS A 13 -20.19 -7.60 20.20
N GLN A 14 -19.21 -8.41 19.82
CA GLN A 14 -18.87 -9.58 20.61
C GLN A 14 -18.04 -9.15 21.82
N SER A 15 -18.72 -9.03 22.96
CA SER A 15 -18.11 -9.17 24.28
C SER A 15 -18.19 -10.66 24.63
N SER A 16 -17.08 -11.40 24.58
CA SER A 16 -17.03 -12.79 25.03
C SER A 16 -16.31 -12.91 26.38
N ALA A 17 -16.96 -13.66 27.26
CA ALA A 17 -16.50 -13.98 28.60
C ALA A 17 -15.34 -15.00 28.57
N ILE A 18 -14.54 -14.90 29.62
CA ILE A 18 -13.33 -15.63 29.98
C ILE A 18 -13.48 -17.16 29.89
N SER A 19 -12.58 -17.82 29.14
CA SER A 19 -12.04 -19.14 29.50
C SER A 19 -10.51 -19.14 29.33
N HIS A 20 -9.81 -19.63 30.34
CA HIS A 20 -8.36 -19.50 30.56
C HIS A 20 -7.43 -20.07 29.47
N GLN A 21 -6.60 -19.17 28.92
CA GLN A 21 -5.12 -19.16 28.76
C GLN A 21 -4.40 -20.13 27.78
N PRO A 22 -3.20 -19.77 27.26
CA PRO A 22 -2.38 -18.57 27.58
C PRO A 22 -2.11 -17.60 26.42
N ASP A 23 -1.86 -16.36 26.83
CA ASP A 23 -1.38 -15.21 26.06
C ASP A 23 -0.02 -15.44 25.40
N THR A 24 0.13 -14.98 24.15
CA THR A 24 1.27 -14.14 23.78
C THR A 24 0.72 -12.90 23.06
N SER A 25 0.78 -11.80 23.78
CA SER A 25 0.23 -10.49 23.45
C SER A 25 1.25 -9.66 22.68
N SER A 26 0.79 -9.00 21.62
CA SER A 26 1.14 -7.61 21.33
C SER A 26 0.16 -7.03 20.29
N LEU A 27 -1.14 -7.10 20.59
CA LEU A 27 -2.11 -6.21 19.94
C LEU A 27 -2.26 -4.99 20.83
N THR A 28 -1.89 -3.83 20.30
CA THR A 28 -2.14 -2.54 20.95
C THR A 28 -3.65 -2.27 21.02
N PRO A 29 -4.14 -1.51 22.02
CA PRO A 29 -5.58 -1.36 22.27
C PRO A 29 -6.34 -0.46 21.28
N ASP A 30 -5.66 0.16 20.29
CA ASP A 30 -6.22 1.24 19.46
C ASP A 30 -6.65 0.83 18.04
N SER A 31 -6.64 -0.45 17.71
CA SER A 31 -7.04 -0.90 16.37
C SER A 31 -8.57 -0.93 16.20
N ARG A 32 -9.11 -0.13 15.26
CA ARG A 32 -10.52 -0.23 14.84
C ARG A 32 -10.60 -1.07 13.57
N ARG A 33 -11.43 -2.12 13.58
CA ARG A 33 -11.57 -3.08 12.49
C ARG A 33 -12.99 -3.05 11.94
N LEU A 34 -13.14 -2.78 10.63
CA LEU A 34 -14.41 -2.80 9.90
C LEU A 34 -14.37 -3.91 8.85
N THR A 35 -15.30 -4.86 8.91
CA THR A 35 -15.29 -6.08 8.07
C THR A 35 -16.55 -6.19 7.22
N ALA A 36 -16.39 -6.39 5.91
CA ALA A 36 -17.47 -6.75 4.99
C ALA A 36 -17.34 -8.21 4.54
N LYS A 37 -18.45 -8.95 4.34
CA LYS A 37 -18.44 -10.38 3.95
C LYS A 37 -19.38 -10.69 2.77
N LYS A 38 -18.97 -11.60 1.88
CA LYS A 38 -19.84 -12.19 0.85
C LYS A 38 -20.84 -13.19 1.46
N GLU A 39 -22.13 -13.09 1.13
CA GLU A 39 -23.12 -14.08 1.53
C GLU A 39 -22.98 -15.39 0.71
N GLY A 40 -23.03 -16.55 1.39
CA GLY A 40 -23.22 -17.85 0.72
C GLY A 40 -21.96 -18.68 0.38
N ALA A 41 -20.80 -18.42 0.99
CA ALA A 41 -19.59 -19.21 0.71
C ALA A 41 -19.45 -20.48 1.56
N SER A 42 -19.34 -21.63 0.89
CA SER A 42 -18.93 -22.91 1.45
C SER A 42 -17.42 -22.95 1.73
N ASN A 43 -17.07 -23.38 2.94
CA ASN A 43 -15.72 -23.35 3.51
C ASN A 43 -14.83 -24.45 2.91
N VAL A 44 -13.92 -24.12 1.98
CA VAL A 44 -12.83 -25.03 1.55
C VAL A 44 -11.60 -24.22 1.11
N GLY A 45 -10.54 -24.29 1.92
CA GLY A 45 -9.16 -24.01 1.53
C GLY A 45 -8.52 -22.84 2.28
N GLU A 46 -7.54 -23.12 3.14
CA GLU A 46 -6.67 -22.13 3.78
C GLU A 46 -5.96 -21.26 2.71
N ARG A 47 -6.59 -20.15 2.31
CA ARG A 47 -5.88 -19.05 1.65
C ARG A 47 -5.36 -18.13 2.75
N THR A 48 -4.06 -17.89 2.74
CA THR A 48 -3.38 -16.93 3.62
C THR A 48 -4.01 -15.56 3.48
N GLU A 49 -4.30 -14.91 4.61
CA GLU A 49 -4.73 -13.51 4.63
C GLU A 49 -3.68 -12.65 3.91
N GLN A 50 -4.11 -11.87 2.93
CA GLN A 50 -3.23 -10.93 2.25
C GLN A 50 -3.49 -9.55 2.84
N VAL A 51 -2.43 -8.87 3.27
CA VAL A 51 -2.52 -7.57 3.92
C VAL A 51 -1.79 -6.55 3.06
N ILE A 52 -2.53 -5.53 2.62
CA ILE A 52 -1.97 -4.34 2.00
C ILE A 52 -1.96 -3.24 3.06
N THR A 53 -0.80 -2.66 3.31
CA THR A 53 -0.66 -1.62 4.33
C THR A 53 -0.34 -0.30 3.66
N LEU A 54 -1.07 0.75 4.02
CA LEU A 54 -0.85 2.12 3.58
C LEU A 54 -0.59 2.99 4.81
N SER A 55 0.55 3.67 4.84
CA SER A 55 0.88 4.66 5.87
C SER A 55 0.80 6.04 5.25
N LEU A 56 -0.05 6.90 5.81
CA LEU A 56 -0.31 8.24 5.27
C LEU A 56 0.06 9.33 6.29
N PRO A 57 0.66 10.44 5.85
CA PRO A 57 1.00 11.53 6.75
C PRO A 57 -0.26 12.23 7.25
N SER A 58 -0.20 12.72 8.49
CA SER A 58 -1.28 13.43 9.16
C SER A 58 -1.81 14.68 8.43
N SER A 59 -0.96 15.29 7.60
CA SER A 59 -1.26 16.46 6.78
C SER A 59 -2.14 16.18 5.56
N MET A 60 -2.25 14.92 5.14
CA MET A 60 -2.97 14.52 3.93
C MET A 60 -4.46 14.28 4.20
N GLN A 61 -5.31 14.60 3.22
CA GLN A 61 -6.70 14.12 3.22
C GLN A 61 -6.71 12.62 2.87
N HIS A 62 -6.80 11.76 3.90
CA HIS A 62 -6.69 10.30 3.73
C HIS A 62 -7.80 9.69 2.87
N VAL A 63 -8.99 10.31 2.87
CA VAL A 63 -10.20 9.74 2.25
C VAL A 63 -10.05 9.56 0.75
N ASP A 64 -9.43 10.49 0.04
CA ASP A 64 -9.41 10.48 -1.43
C ASP A 64 -8.52 9.35 -1.97
N LEU A 65 -7.28 9.26 -1.47
CA LEU A 65 -6.37 8.18 -1.84
C LEU A 65 -6.92 6.79 -1.45
N LEU A 66 -7.46 6.65 -0.24
CA LEU A 66 -8.07 5.39 0.19
C LEU A 66 -9.26 4.99 -0.67
N LYS A 67 -10.12 5.94 -1.05
CA LYS A 67 -11.24 5.67 -1.96
C LYS A 67 -10.77 5.22 -3.32
N VAL A 68 -9.75 5.86 -3.89
CA VAL A 68 -9.21 5.49 -5.20
C VAL A 68 -8.65 4.06 -5.16
N ILE A 69 -7.81 3.75 -4.17
CA ILE A 69 -7.25 2.41 -3.96
C ILE A 69 -8.35 1.36 -3.79
N VAL A 70 -9.30 1.60 -2.87
CA VAL A 70 -10.37 0.62 -2.58
C VAL A 70 -11.32 0.48 -3.77
N THR A 71 -11.60 1.55 -4.51
CA THR A 71 -12.41 1.45 -5.72
C THR A 71 -11.75 0.55 -6.75
N GLU A 72 -10.44 0.68 -6.96
CA GLU A 72 -9.73 -0.18 -7.91
C GLU A 72 -9.71 -1.64 -7.46
N ILE A 73 -9.48 -1.87 -6.16
CA ILE A 73 -9.60 -3.21 -5.56
C ILE A 73 -10.98 -3.81 -5.81
N LEU A 74 -12.05 -3.03 -5.58
CA LEU A 74 -13.42 -3.54 -5.70
C LEU A 74 -13.78 -3.93 -7.14
N LYS A 75 -13.15 -3.34 -8.16
CA LYS A 75 -13.34 -3.74 -9.58
C LYS A 75 -12.85 -5.16 -9.84
N GLU A 76 -11.78 -5.57 -9.16
CA GLU A 76 -11.18 -6.91 -9.27
C GLU A 76 -11.88 -7.95 -8.37
N THR A 77 -13.00 -7.58 -7.72
CA THR A 77 -13.74 -8.45 -6.80
C THR A 77 -15.18 -8.68 -7.23
N ASP A 78 -15.67 -9.89 -6.97
CA ASP A 78 -17.06 -10.30 -7.20
C ASP A 78 -17.99 -9.92 -6.02
N PHE A 79 -17.73 -8.80 -5.34
CA PHE A 79 -18.63 -8.31 -4.30
C PHE A 79 -19.91 -7.73 -4.90
N THR A 80 -21.03 -7.90 -4.20
CA THR A 80 -22.32 -7.29 -4.57
C THR A 80 -22.27 -5.78 -4.37
N ASP A 81 -23.16 -5.04 -5.02
CA ASP A 81 -23.24 -3.59 -4.89
C ASP A 81 -23.47 -3.15 -3.43
N ASP A 82 -24.32 -3.87 -2.68
CA ASP A 82 -24.55 -3.61 -1.25
C ASP A 82 -23.27 -3.76 -0.41
N VAL A 83 -22.44 -4.78 -0.71
CA VAL A 83 -21.17 -5.01 -0.01
C VAL A 83 -20.15 -3.93 -0.39
N ARG A 84 -20.11 -3.53 -1.67
CA ARG A 84 -19.25 -2.44 -2.15
C ARG A 84 -19.60 -1.12 -1.50
N GLU A 85 -20.89 -0.81 -1.35
CA GLU A 85 -21.36 0.40 -0.65
C GLU A 85 -20.94 0.40 0.82
N GLN A 86 -21.10 -0.72 1.53
CA GLN A 86 -20.65 -0.86 2.92
C GLN A 86 -19.14 -0.64 3.06
N ILE A 87 -18.34 -1.19 2.15
CA ILE A 87 -16.89 -1.00 2.14
C ILE A 87 -16.55 0.47 1.90
N ASN A 88 -17.18 1.12 0.93
CA ASN A 88 -16.93 2.55 0.66
C ASN A 88 -17.30 3.45 1.85
N LEU A 89 -18.39 3.14 2.56
CA LEU A 89 -18.74 3.83 3.80
C LEU A 89 -17.69 3.62 4.90
N ALA A 90 -17.19 2.39 5.05
CA ALA A 90 -16.13 2.07 6.01
C ALA A 90 -14.82 2.81 5.69
N VAL A 91 -14.45 2.95 4.42
CA VAL A 91 -13.30 3.76 3.98
C VAL A 91 -13.47 5.22 4.39
N ILE A 92 -14.65 5.80 4.11
CA ILE A 92 -14.95 7.19 4.46
C ILE A 92 -14.84 7.40 5.96
N GLU A 93 -15.43 6.49 6.75
CA GLU A 93 -15.39 6.55 8.20
C GLU A 93 -13.95 6.46 8.74
N ALA A 94 -13.19 5.46 8.27
CA ALA A 94 -11.80 5.25 8.68
C ALA A 94 -10.93 6.48 8.36
N GLY A 95 -10.96 6.96 7.13
CA GLY A 95 -10.18 8.12 6.71
C GLY A 95 -10.60 9.41 7.42
N THR A 96 -11.90 9.66 7.57
CA THR A 96 -12.41 10.86 8.29
C THR A 96 -11.99 10.84 9.76
N ASN A 97 -12.01 9.68 10.41
CA ASN A 97 -11.60 9.54 11.80
C ASN A 97 -10.10 9.77 11.96
N ALA A 98 -9.28 9.18 11.10
CA ALA A 98 -7.83 9.39 11.08
C ALA A 98 -7.48 10.88 10.88
N THR A 99 -8.14 11.58 9.94
CA THR A 99 -7.94 13.03 9.74
C THR A 99 -8.39 13.88 10.95
N LYS A 100 -9.43 13.45 11.70
CA LYS A 100 -9.84 14.16 12.93
C LYS A 100 -8.86 13.95 14.08
N GLN A 101 -8.25 12.77 14.16
CA GLN A 101 -7.23 12.45 15.15
C GLN A 101 -5.93 13.18 14.83
N SER A 102 -5.50 13.20 13.56
CA SER A 102 -4.29 13.90 13.13
C SER A 102 -4.30 15.39 13.47
N ASN A 103 -5.45 16.07 13.31
CA ASN A 103 -5.62 17.48 13.69
C ASN A 103 -5.46 17.77 15.20
N LYS A 104 -5.47 16.75 16.06
CA LYS A 104 -5.24 16.89 17.50
C LYS A 104 -3.80 16.57 17.91
N GLU A 105 -2.98 16.09 16.99
CA GLU A 105 -1.69 15.47 17.28
C GLU A 105 -0.52 16.26 16.68
N GLU A 106 0.69 15.91 17.13
CA GLU A 106 1.93 16.60 16.76
C GLU A 106 2.35 16.34 15.29
N PRO A 107 3.09 17.28 14.67
CA PRO A 107 3.69 17.09 13.34
C PRO A 107 4.51 15.80 13.29
N GLY A 108 4.36 15.01 12.21
CA GLY A 108 5.14 13.79 11.98
C GLY A 108 4.43 12.47 12.29
N LYS A 109 3.24 12.46 12.89
CA LYS A 109 2.44 11.23 13.02
C LYS A 109 1.89 10.75 11.67
N GLN A 110 1.83 9.44 11.49
CA GLN A 110 1.23 8.78 10.33
C GLN A 110 0.05 7.90 10.75
N ALA A 111 -1.01 7.89 9.94
CA ALA A 111 -2.12 6.97 10.07
C ALA A 111 -1.87 5.74 9.22
N ILE A 112 -1.99 4.54 9.82
CA ILE A 112 -1.80 3.28 9.11
C ILE A 112 -3.15 2.67 8.80
N PHE A 113 -3.36 2.32 7.55
CA PHE A 113 -4.52 1.60 7.05
C PHE A 113 -4.07 0.22 6.57
N GLN A 114 -4.69 -0.82 7.10
CA GLN A 114 -4.50 -2.19 6.62
C GLN A 114 -5.75 -2.64 5.90
N LEU A 115 -5.60 -2.99 4.63
CA LEU A 115 -6.61 -3.64 3.80
C LEU A 115 -6.34 -5.14 3.82
N ILE A 116 -7.13 -5.87 4.62
CA ILE A 116 -6.96 -7.29 4.89
C ILE A 116 -7.96 -8.07 4.04
N PHE A 117 -7.43 -8.91 3.15
CA PHE A 117 -8.18 -9.80 2.29
C PHE A 117 -8.19 -11.21 2.87
N ALA A 118 -9.38 -11.70 3.20
CA ALA A 118 -9.58 -13.05 3.69
C ALA A 118 -10.77 -13.70 2.98
N GLU A 119 -10.49 -14.65 2.07
CA GLU A 119 -11.41 -15.43 1.23
C GLU A 119 -12.53 -14.65 0.51
N ASN A 120 -13.46 -14.09 1.27
CA ASN A 120 -14.70 -13.46 0.86
C ASN A 120 -14.96 -12.17 1.65
N GLN A 121 -13.93 -11.60 2.25
CA GLN A 121 -14.03 -10.46 3.13
C GLN A 121 -12.90 -9.49 2.82
N LEU A 122 -13.26 -8.20 2.78
CA LEU A 122 -12.32 -7.10 2.88
C LEU A 122 -12.54 -6.46 4.24
N THR A 123 -11.45 -6.35 4.98
CA THR A 123 -11.44 -5.68 6.28
C THR A 123 -10.50 -4.50 6.23
N ILE A 124 -10.96 -3.36 6.71
CA ILE A 124 -10.14 -2.15 6.86
C ILE A 124 -9.85 -2.03 8.35
N ALA A 125 -8.57 -2.08 8.71
CA ALA A 125 -8.11 -1.77 10.05
C ALA A 125 -7.30 -0.48 10.04
N THR A 126 -7.48 0.34 11.08
CA THR A 126 -6.65 1.53 11.30
C THR A 126 -5.80 1.35 12.55
N GLU A 127 -4.51 1.61 12.44
CA GLU A 127 -3.57 1.61 13.54
C GLU A 127 -2.89 2.99 13.64
N ASP A 128 -2.81 3.51 14.86
CA ASP A 128 -2.00 4.68 15.17
C ASP A 128 -0.60 4.20 15.56
N LYS A 129 0.41 4.39 14.70
CA LYS A 129 1.80 4.18 15.12
C LYS A 129 2.26 5.37 15.96
N GLY A 130 2.47 5.14 17.25
CA GLY A 130 3.35 5.97 18.05
C GLY A 130 4.80 5.69 17.62
N GLU A 131 5.42 6.66 16.95
CA GLU A 131 6.86 6.81 16.66
C GLU A 131 7.62 5.61 16.05
N GLU A 132 8.09 5.79 14.80
CA GLU A 132 9.51 5.70 14.38
C GLU A 132 9.54 5.70 12.84
N ALA A 133 9.55 6.90 12.24
CA ALA A 133 10.25 7.14 10.99
C ALA A 133 11.49 7.95 11.38
N THR A 134 12.68 7.43 11.09
CA THR A 134 13.94 8.13 11.31
C THR A 134 13.89 9.49 10.61
N ARG A 135 13.91 10.54 11.44
CA ARG A 135 14.05 11.99 11.14
C ARG A 135 14.25 12.36 9.66
N PRO A 136 13.32 13.09 9.03
CA PRO A 136 13.69 14.09 8.05
C PRO A 136 14.21 15.33 8.79
N ASP A 137 15.35 15.86 8.36
CA ASP A 137 16.01 17.05 8.92
C ASP A 137 15.25 18.37 8.62
N THR A 138 14.02 18.30 8.09
CA THR A 138 13.23 19.46 7.65
C THR A 138 11.73 19.25 7.89
N GLU A 139 11.05 20.24 8.46
CA GLU A 139 9.63 20.24 8.89
C GLU A 139 8.59 20.12 7.76
N THR A 140 8.98 19.89 6.50
CA THR A 140 8.08 19.98 5.32
C THR A 140 7.93 18.70 4.49
N GLU A 141 8.61 17.61 4.83
CA GLU A 141 8.54 16.37 4.06
C GLU A 141 7.28 15.55 4.38
N GLN A 142 6.57 15.11 3.34
CA GLN A 142 5.42 14.21 3.45
C GLN A 142 5.82 12.80 3.02
N VAL A 143 5.76 11.86 3.95
CA VAL A 143 6.12 10.45 3.70
C VAL A 143 4.85 9.60 3.60
N ILE A 144 4.69 8.93 2.46
CA ILE A 144 3.63 7.97 2.17
C ILE A 144 4.27 6.60 1.96
N SER A 145 3.76 5.56 2.60
CA SER A 145 4.30 4.20 2.44
C SER A 145 3.22 3.21 2.03
N LEU A 146 3.52 2.34 1.08
CA LEU A 146 2.70 1.22 0.62
C LEU A 146 3.47 -0.08 0.78
N SER A 147 2.93 -1.03 1.53
CA SER A 147 3.43 -2.40 1.61
C SER A 147 2.47 -3.34 0.90
N LEU A 148 2.98 -4.07 -0.09
CA LEU A 148 2.26 -5.06 -0.86
C LEU A 148 2.70 -6.48 -0.49
N PRO A 149 1.79 -7.45 -0.43
CA PRO A 149 2.15 -8.87 -0.46
C PRO A 149 3.00 -9.16 -1.69
N SER A 150 3.96 -10.08 -1.58
CA SER A 150 4.78 -10.52 -2.70
C SER A 150 3.98 -11.42 -3.66
N SER A 151 3.05 -10.80 -4.38
CA SER A 151 2.15 -11.42 -5.36
C SER A 151 1.92 -10.45 -6.52
N MET A 152 2.09 -10.94 -7.75
CA MET A 152 1.86 -10.15 -8.96
C MET A 152 0.39 -9.68 -9.10
N GLN A 153 -0.54 -10.27 -8.33
CA GLN A 153 -1.94 -9.87 -8.31
C GLN A 153 -2.16 -8.42 -7.85
N HIS A 154 -1.28 -7.87 -7.02
CA HIS A 154 -1.46 -6.55 -6.41
C HIS A 154 -0.57 -5.47 -7.02
N VAL A 155 0.26 -5.81 -8.01
CA VAL A 155 1.20 -4.87 -8.64
C VAL A 155 0.49 -3.69 -9.30
N TYR A 156 -0.73 -3.87 -9.81
CA TYR A 156 -1.52 -2.79 -10.41
C TYR A 156 -1.79 -1.64 -9.42
N LEU A 157 -1.76 -1.89 -8.11
CA LEU A 157 -1.97 -0.84 -7.11
C LEU A 157 -0.82 0.16 -7.06
N LEU A 158 0.36 -0.19 -7.56
CA LEU A 158 1.45 0.77 -7.72
C LEU A 158 1.03 1.89 -8.67
N ASP A 159 0.46 1.56 -9.82
CA ASP A 159 -0.03 2.54 -10.80
C ASP A 159 -1.08 3.47 -10.17
N VAL A 160 -2.03 2.88 -9.46
CA VAL A 160 -3.12 3.59 -8.78
C VAL A 160 -2.57 4.58 -7.75
N VAL A 161 -1.69 4.12 -6.86
CA VAL A 161 -1.14 4.93 -5.76
C VAL A 161 -0.22 6.02 -6.30
N VAL A 162 0.70 5.67 -7.22
CA VAL A 162 1.64 6.63 -7.79
C VAL A 162 0.89 7.71 -8.57
N THR A 163 -0.07 7.33 -9.41
CA THR A 163 -0.88 8.29 -10.16
C THR A 163 -1.60 9.26 -9.23
N GLU A 164 -2.18 8.76 -8.13
CA GLU A 164 -2.91 9.61 -7.18
C GLU A 164 -1.97 10.54 -6.40
N ILE A 165 -0.78 10.07 -6.00
CA ILE A 165 0.24 10.90 -5.35
C ILE A 165 0.71 12.01 -6.30
N LEU A 166 0.99 11.67 -7.57
CA LEU A 166 1.55 12.60 -8.54
C LEU A 166 0.58 13.72 -8.96
N LYS A 167 -0.74 13.50 -8.88
CA LYS A 167 -1.75 14.57 -9.11
C LYS A 167 -1.58 15.77 -8.18
N GLY A 168 -1.00 15.58 -7.00
CA GLY A 168 -0.72 16.64 -6.03
C GLY A 168 0.62 17.36 -6.25
N THR A 169 1.36 17.03 -7.30
CA THR A 169 2.71 17.55 -7.56
C THR A 169 2.75 18.42 -8.82
N ASP A 170 3.81 19.23 -8.95
CA ASP A 170 4.03 20.12 -10.10
C ASP A 170 4.70 19.43 -11.30
N PHE A 171 4.86 18.11 -11.27
CA PHE A 171 5.40 17.36 -12.40
C PHE A 171 4.45 17.42 -13.60
N THR A 172 4.99 17.62 -14.81
CA THR A 172 4.22 17.52 -16.06
C THR A 172 3.76 16.08 -16.30
N GLU A 173 2.67 15.90 -17.06
CA GLU A 173 2.13 14.55 -17.38
C GLU A 173 3.20 13.59 -17.92
N ASP A 174 4.03 14.02 -18.88
CA ASP A 174 5.15 13.21 -19.41
C ASP A 174 6.13 12.74 -18.32
N ILE A 175 6.38 13.57 -17.30
CA ILE A 175 7.27 13.23 -16.19
C ILE A 175 6.56 12.31 -15.21
N GLN A 176 5.26 12.51 -14.99
CA GLN A 176 4.46 11.63 -14.15
C GLN A 176 4.42 10.20 -14.74
N GLU A 177 4.26 10.06 -16.05
CA GLU A 177 4.32 8.75 -16.74
C GLU A 177 5.70 8.08 -16.59
N GLN A 178 6.79 8.85 -16.68
CA GLN A 178 8.14 8.34 -16.46
C GLN A 178 8.33 7.82 -15.03
N ILE A 179 7.90 8.59 -14.03
CA ILE A 179 7.98 8.18 -12.63
C ILE A 179 7.15 6.91 -12.43
N ASN A 180 5.92 6.89 -12.93
CA ASN A 180 5.03 5.74 -12.81
C ASN A 180 5.64 4.46 -13.39
N LEU A 181 6.18 4.54 -14.61
CA LEU A 181 6.90 3.42 -15.24
C LEU A 181 8.06 2.93 -14.36
N ALA A 182 8.87 3.84 -13.83
CA ALA A 182 9.99 3.48 -12.97
C ALA A 182 9.55 2.75 -11.68
N VAL A 183 8.45 3.20 -11.05
CA VAL A 183 7.91 2.57 -9.85
C VAL A 183 7.34 1.18 -10.15
N ILE A 184 6.61 1.02 -11.26
CA ILE A 184 6.08 -0.28 -11.66
C ILE A 184 7.22 -1.27 -11.94
N GLU A 185 8.27 -0.85 -12.63
CA GLU A 185 9.44 -1.68 -12.90
C GLU A 185 10.17 -2.05 -11.60
N GLY A 186 10.39 -1.09 -10.71
CA GLY A 186 11.02 -1.32 -9.41
C GLY A 186 10.21 -2.26 -8.52
N GLY A 187 8.90 -2.06 -8.40
CA GLY A 187 8.01 -2.91 -7.62
C GLY A 187 7.85 -4.31 -8.22
N THR A 188 7.81 -4.42 -9.55
CA THR A 188 7.84 -5.71 -10.25
C THR A 188 9.14 -6.45 -9.97
N ASN A 189 10.28 -5.76 -9.96
CA ASN A 189 11.56 -6.35 -9.62
C ASN A 189 11.60 -6.84 -8.17
N ALA A 190 11.14 -6.03 -7.23
CA ALA A 190 11.03 -6.39 -5.82
C ALA A 190 10.18 -7.66 -5.60
N ILE A 191 9.00 -7.74 -6.21
CA ILE A 191 8.07 -8.86 -6.01
C ILE A 191 8.53 -10.12 -6.77
N LYS A 192 8.82 -9.98 -8.07
CA LYS A 192 9.10 -11.12 -8.96
C LYS A 192 10.52 -11.64 -8.82
N HIS A 193 11.50 -10.76 -8.71
CA HIS A 193 12.92 -11.12 -8.75
C HIS A 193 13.54 -11.18 -7.35
N GLY A 194 13.29 -10.18 -6.51
CA GLY A 194 13.78 -10.13 -5.13
C GLY A 194 13.10 -11.18 -4.25
N ASN A 195 11.79 -11.02 -4.04
CA ASN A 195 11.01 -11.90 -3.20
C ASN A 195 10.63 -13.25 -3.85
N LYS A 196 10.81 -13.39 -5.17
CA LYS A 196 10.50 -14.61 -5.94
C LYS A 196 9.03 -15.04 -5.79
N GLU A 197 8.12 -14.07 -5.69
CA GLU A 197 6.68 -14.28 -5.48
C GLU A 197 6.37 -15.14 -4.24
N ASN A 198 7.22 -15.08 -3.21
CA ASN A 198 7.00 -15.82 -1.98
C ASN A 198 5.85 -15.19 -1.17
N PRO A 199 4.72 -15.89 -0.94
CA PRO A 199 3.55 -15.31 -0.27
C PRO A 199 3.76 -14.92 1.19
N THR A 200 4.87 -15.34 1.82
CA THR A 200 5.23 -14.93 3.19
C THR A 200 6.03 -13.64 3.24
N LYS A 201 6.41 -13.08 2.08
CA LYS A 201 7.22 -11.87 1.96
C LYS A 201 6.39 -10.68 1.48
N LYS A 202 6.92 -9.48 1.68
CA LYS A 202 6.34 -8.20 1.25
C LYS A 202 7.34 -7.35 0.49
N ALA A 203 6.82 -6.46 -0.36
CA ALA A 203 7.58 -5.38 -0.96
C ALA A 203 7.04 -4.06 -0.40
N THR A 204 7.94 -3.18 0.06
CA THR A 204 7.58 -1.87 0.61
C THR A 204 8.02 -0.79 -0.36
N ILE A 205 7.15 0.20 -0.59
CA ILE A 205 7.38 1.35 -1.45
C ILE A 205 7.09 2.59 -0.62
N GLU A 206 8.09 3.42 -0.40
CA GLU A 206 7.99 4.68 0.31
C GLU A 206 8.17 5.84 -0.66
N PHE A 207 7.32 6.86 -0.54
CA PHE A 207 7.35 8.10 -1.29
C PHE A 207 7.56 9.24 -0.31
N THR A 208 8.66 9.95 -0.47
CA THR A 208 8.97 11.14 0.31
C THR A 208 8.86 12.35 -0.60
N LEU A 209 7.79 13.13 -0.40
CA LEU A 209 7.56 14.38 -1.10
C LEU A 209 8.22 15.51 -0.32
N ALA A 210 9.25 16.10 -0.92
CA ALA A 210 9.89 17.32 -0.47
C ALA A 210 9.47 18.49 -1.39
N GLU A 211 9.87 19.71 -1.02
CA GLU A 211 9.54 20.92 -1.81
C GLU A 211 10.12 20.91 -3.23
N ASP A 212 11.27 20.28 -3.44
CA ASP A 212 12.02 20.32 -4.70
C ASP A 212 12.20 18.94 -5.36
N LYS A 213 11.75 17.86 -4.71
CA LYS A 213 11.93 16.50 -5.23
C LYS A 213 10.88 15.52 -4.71
N LEU A 214 10.73 14.45 -5.49
CA LEU A 214 10.13 13.20 -5.05
C LEU A 214 11.23 12.15 -4.90
N GLU A 215 11.38 11.62 -3.70
CA GLU A 215 12.23 10.45 -3.43
C GLU A 215 11.35 9.21 -3.27
N ILE A 216 11.78 8.11 -3.86
CA ILE A 216 11.06 6.84 -3.87
C ILE A 216 12.01 5.74 -3.43
N VAL A 217 11.65 4.99 -2.40
CA VAL A 217 12.42 3.86 -1.89
C VAL A 217 11.59 2.59 -2.05
N ILE A 218 12.14 1.61 -2.75
CA ILE A 218 11.51 0.29 -2.93
C ILE A 218 12.40 -0.74 -2.25
N GLU A 219 11.84 -1.50 -1.33
CA GLU A 219 12.54 -2.54 -0.57
C GLU A 219 11.85 -3.90 -0.70
N ASP A 220 12.65 -4.94 -0.97
CA ASP A 220 12.24 -6.34 -0.92
C ASP A 220 12.99 -7.13 0.16
N GLU A 221 12.47 -8.30 0.51
CA GLU A 221 13.02 -9.20 1.54
C GLU A 221 13.82 -10.36 0.89
N GLY A 222 14.29 -10.17 -0.35
CA GLY A 222 15.06 -11.11 -1.14
C GLY A 222 16.53 -11.20 -0.76
N ASP A 223 17.29 -11.89 -1.61
CA ASP A 223 18.73 -12.07 -1.44
C ASP A 223 19.55 -10.91 -2.06
N GLY A 224 18.87 -9.98 -2.76
CA GLY A 224 19.47 -8.87 -3.48
C GLY A 224 20.07 -9.23 -4.85
N PHE A 225 20.71 -8.26 -5.49
CA PHE A 225 21.45 -8.39 -6.73
C PHE A 225 22.58 -7.37 -6.84
N THR A 226 23.59 -7.69 -7.65
CA THR A 226 24.66 -6.74 -7.99
C THR A 226 24.35 -6.08 -9.33
N ARG A 227 24.10 -4.76 -9.37
CA ARG A 227 23.77 -4.05 -10.61
C ARG A 227 24.79 -4.26 -11.74
N LYS A 228 26.08 -4.34 -11.41
CA LYS A 228 27.18 -4.56 -12.37
C LYS A 228 27.16 -5.95 -13.03
N GLU A 229 26.46 -6.91 -12.43
CA GLU A 229 26.33 -8.27 -12.97
C GLU A 229 25.09 -8.41 -13.86
N VAL A 230 24.18 -7.42 -13.83
CA VAL A 230 23.01 -7.39 -14.71
C VAL A 230 23.42 -6.87 -16.07
N ALA A 231 23.17 -7.68 -17.10
CA ALA A 231 23.55 -7.39 -18.47
C ALA A 231 23.00 -6.04 -18.96
N ASP A 232 23.80 -5.31 -19.73
CA ASP A 232 23.37 -4.06 -20.33
C ASP A 232 22.35 -4.36 -21.45
N PRO A 233 21.09 -3.89 -21.34
CA PRO A 233 20.10 -4.12 -22.39
C PRO A 233 20.43 -3.40 -23.70
N LEU A 234 21.37 -2.44 -23.71
CA LEU A 234 21.83 -1.74 -24.91
C LEU A 234 22.92 -2.51 -25.68
N ASP A 235 23.51 -3.56 -25.09
CA ASP A 235 24.49 -4.38 -25.80
C ASP A 235 23.84 -5.07 -27.01
N PRO A 236 24.52 -5.15 -28.17
CA PRO A 236 23.98 -5.76 -29.39
C PRO A 236 23.41 -7.17 -29.19
N GLU A 237 23.98 -7.95 -28.28
CA GLU A 237 23.54 -9.31 -27.94
C GLU A 237 22.24 -9.34 -27.12
N ASN A 238 21.91 -8.25 -26.43
CA ASN A 238 20.73 -8.12 -25.57
C ASN A 238 19.59 -7.32 -26.23
N LEU A 239 19.85 -6.60 -27.33
CA LEU A 239 18.85 -5.77 -28.03
C LEU A 239 17.57 -6.54 -28.42
N LEU A 240 17.69 -7.83 -28.76
CA LEU A 240 16.56 -8.68 -29.16
C LEU A 240 15.85 -9.35 -27.98
N LYS A 241 16.36 -9.22 -26.74
CA LYS A 241 15.68 -9.76 -25.55
C LYS A 241 14.47 -8.90 -25.23
N SER A 242 13.33 -9.57 -25.03
CA SER A 242 12.06 -8.95 -24.65
C SER A 242 11.93 -8.67 -23.16
N SER A 243 12.92 -9.05 -22.36
CA SER A 243 12.95 -8.88 -20.89
C SER A 243 14.33 -8.39 -20.42
N GLY A 244 14.41 -7.96 -19.16
CA GLY A 244 15.67 -7.48 -18.55
C GLY A 244 15.96 -5.99 -18.77
N ARG A 245 14.94 -5.20 -19.13
CA ARG A 245 15.06 -3.75 -19.36
C ARG A 245 14.66 -2.91 -18.15
N GLY A 246 14.05 -3.49 -17.11
CA GLY A 246 13.49 -2.73 -15.99
C GLY A 246 14.49 -1.79 -15.30
N LEU A 247 15.71 -2.27 -15.01
CA LEU A 247 16.76 -1.42 -14.42
C LEU A 247 17.14 -0.24 -15.31
N PHE A 248 17.26 -0.48 -16.63
CA PHE A 248 17.54 0.56 -17.60
C PHE A 248 16.40 1.57 -17.74
N LEU A 249 15.15 1.10 -17.71
CA LEU A 249 13.97 1.97 -17.76
C LEU A 249 13.90 2.88 -16.53
N MET A 250 14.16 2.35 -15.33
CA MET A 250 14.26 3.17 -14.12
C MET A 250 15.37 4.23 -14.24
N GLU A 251 16.57 3.82 -14.68
CA GLU A 251 17.72 4.72 -14.86
C GLU A 251 17.50 5.78 -15.94
N ALA A 252 16.68 5.49 -16.96
CA ALA A 252 16.32 6.44 -18.01
C ALA A 252 15.21 7.41 -17.60
N CYS A 253 14.30 6.97 -16.71
CA CYS A 253 13.13 7.74 -16.30
C CYS A 253 13.38 8.63 -15.07
N MET A 254 14.32 8.25 -14.21
CA MET A 254 14.61 8.97 -12.95
C MET A 254 15.90 9.80 -13.07
N ASP A 255 16.03 10.86 -12.27
CA ASP A 255 17.24 11.70 -12.29
C ASP A 255 18.41 11.04 -11.56
N SER A 256 18.10 10.21 -10.55
CA SER A 256 19.08 9.37 -9.85
C SER A 256 18.44 8.04 -9.46
N VAL A 257 19.20 6.96 -9.61
CA VAL A 257 18.85 5.61 -9.12
C VAL A 257 20.06 5.03 -8.40
N THR A 258 19.88 4.57 -7.16
CA THR A 258 20.90 3.86 -6.39
C THR A 258 20.36 2.53 -5.89
N TYR A 259 21.27 1.58 -5.71
CA TYR A 259 20.98 0.24 -5.21
C TYR A 259 21.76 0.04 -3.92
N GLU A 260 21.04 -0.17 -2.82
CA GLU A 260 21.56 -0.31 -1.47
C GLU A 260 21.24 -1.70 -0.90
N ASN A 261 21.85 -2.06 0.23
CA ASN A 261 21.64 -3.34 0.91
C ASN A 261 21.76 -4.55 -0.04
N ASN A 262 22.88 -4.64 -0.77
CA ASN A 262 23.10 -5.66 -1.80
C ASN A 262 22.01 -5.69 -2.90
N GLY A 263 21.35 -4.57 -3.18
CA GLY A 263 20.35 -4.44 -4.24
C GLY A 263 18.92 -4.79 -3.83
N THR A 264 18.65 -5.10 -2.55
CA THR A 264 17.27 -5.25 -2.06
C THR A 264 16.57 -3.91 -1.82
N ILE A 265 17.33 -2.81 -1.75
CA ILE A 265 16.80 -1.45 -1.67
C ILE A 265 17.14 -0.71 -2.97
N ILE A 266 16.11 -0.21 -3.65
CA ILE A 266 16.22 0.68 -4.81
C ILE A 266 15.78 2.06 -4.34
N LYS A 267 16.65 3.07 -4.45
CA LYS A 267 16.28 4.46 -4.22
C LYS A 267 16.27 5.23 -5.52
N MET A 268 15.22 5.98 -5.76
CA MET A 268 15.03 6.79 -6.96
C MET A 268 14.71 8.23 -6.58
N VAL A 269 15.23 9.20 -7.31
CA VAL A 269 14.94 10.62 -7.10
C VAL A 269 14.54 11.26 -8.41
N LYS A 270 13.49 12.09 -8.35
CA LYS A 270 13.07 12.99 -9.43
C LYS A 270 12.93 14.41 -8.89
N TYR A 271 13.58 15.38 -9.52
CA TYR A 271 13.53 16.78 -9.08
C TYR A 271 12.40 17.53 -9.77
N MET A 272 11.65 18.31 -8.99
CA MET A 272 10.69 19.29 -9.50
C MET A 272 11.49 20.44 -10.10
N LYS A 273 11.22 20.80 -11.35
CA LYS A 273 11.98 21.81 -12.11
C LYS A 273 11.15 23.07 -12.35
#